data_AF-A0A940Z587-F1
#
_entry.id   AF-A0A940Z587-F1
#
_cell.length_a   1.000
_cell.length_b   1.000
_cell.length_c   1.000
_cell.angle_alpha   90.00
_cell.angle_beta   90.00
_cell.angle_gamma   90.00
#
_symmetry.space_group_name_H-M   'P 1'
#
loop_
_entity.id
_entity.type
_entity.pdbx_description
1 polymer ?
#
loop_
_entity_poly.entity_id
_entity_poly.type
_entity_poly.pdbx_seq_one_letter_code
_entity_poly.pdbx_strand_id
1 'polypeptide(L)'
;MDNQVEKKRNRLLRRADWRYLLSNPWPEKSICFNSGFLAQAVQSVSSQTLPANESTPGECDLAVATNPNSTTLQRAWQALCPGGSFYSEWYLPLAGGSAGIRKRLEAANFTNVVCYWPWPIPAFSSALFWLPLDAPHVIRYFLSSRHRPANPLVRFENYILQFLWKFARNTGLLSPICVTACKGEPPFITAIPPVPEEELIVEWMDGKTGGNSRSFDSLMWTGGRHSINKVILYQFAHREENPRLVVKLPRIPEAIPALTHEAHILRTL
;
A
#
# COMPACT_ATOMS: atom_id res chain seq x y z
N MET A 1 9.28 9.44 -26.11
CA MET A 1 9.03 8.08 -25.59
C MET A 1 7.78 7.55 -26.27
N ASP A 2 7.84 6.37 -26.87
CA ASP A 2 6.68 5.77 -27.53
C ASP A 2 5.51 5.63 -26.52
N ASN A 3 4.31 6.05 -26.95
CA ASN A 3 3.08 5.99 -26.17
C ASN A 3 2.81 4.57 -25.64
N GLN A 4 3.21 3.53 -26.38
CA GLN A 4 3.08 2.15 -25.90
C GLN A 4 4.04 1.83 -24.75
N VAL A 5 5.28 2.30 -24.83
CA VAL A 5 6.29 2.13 -23.77
C VAL A 5 5.83 2.83 -22.49
N GLU A 6 5.32 4.05 -22.59
CA GLU A 6 4.81 4.79 -21.43
C GLU A 6 3.56 4.13 -20.83
N LYS A 7 2.62 3.65 -21.65
CA LYS A 7 1.46 2.88 -21.16
C LYS A 7 1.88 1.63 -20.42
N LYS A 8 2.87 0.87 -20.94
CA LYS A 8 3.40 -0.32 -20.29
C LYS A 8 4.08 0.02 -18.96
N ARG A 9 4.95 1.04 -18.95
CA ARG A 9 5.62 1.56 -17.74
C ARG A 9 4.60 1.96 -16.69
N ASN A 10 3.63 2.80 -17.05
CA ASN A 10 2.58 3.25 -16.13
C ASN A 10 1.77 2.08 -15.57
N ARG A 11 1.42 1.08 -16.39
CA ARG A 11 0.66 -0.09 -15.94
C ARG A 11 1.43 -0.89 -14.88
N LEU A 12 2.75 -1.09 -15.07
CA LEU A 12 3.61 -1.79 -14.11
C LEU A 12 3.77 -1.00 -12.82
N LEU A 13 4.05 0.30 -12.90
CA LEU A 13 4.18 1.15 -11.72
C LEU A 13 2.90 1.19 -10.91
N ARG A 14 1.75 1.36 -11.57
CA ARG A 14 0.45 1.36 -10.88
C ARG A 14 0.10 0.01 -10.26
N ARG A 15 0.61 -1.10 -10.80
CA ARG A 15 0.46 -2.42 -10.20
C ARG A 15 1.24 -2.56 -8.89
N ALA A 16 2.31 -1.78 -8.74
CA ALA A 16 3.17 -1.70 -7.56
C ALA A 16 2.84 -0.52 -6.63
N ASP A 17 1.77 0.26 -6.87
CA ASP A 17 1.44 1.41 -6.03
C ASP A 17 1.16 1.03 -4.55
N TRP A 18 0.86 -0.24 -4.24
CA TRP A 18 0.80 -0.73 -2.85
C TRP A 18 2.09 -0.50 -2.05
N ARG A 19 3.22 -0.28 -2.71
CA ARG A 19 4.50 0.00 -2.05
C ARG A 19 4.47 1.25 -1.18
N TYR A 20 3.59 2.22 -1.48
CA TYR A 20 3.39 3.42 -0.64
C TYR A 20 2.65 3.15 0.66
N LEU A 21 2.14 1.93 0.86
CA LEU A 21 1.58 1.46 2.13
C LEU A 21 2.63 0.78 3.01
N LEU A 22 3.87 0.65 2.52
CA LEU A 22 5.00 0.07 3.24
C LEU A 22 5.82 1.16 3.94
N SER A 23 6.70 0.72 4.85
CA SER A 23 7.67 1.60 5.51
C SER A 23 8.69 2.17 4.53
N ASN A 24 9.15 1.36 3.58
CA ASN A 24 10.02 1.80 2.48
C ASN A 24 9.35 1.52 1.12
N PRO A 25 8.91 2.56 0.38
CA PRO A 25 8.30 2.37 -0.92
C PRO A 25 9.31 2.05 -2.04
N TRP A 26 10.63 2.19 -1.80
CA TRP A 26 11.71 1.91 -2.75
C TRP A 26 12.66 0.83 -2.20
N PRO A 27 12.23 -0.44 -2.19
CA PRO A 27 13.06 -1.53 -1.68
C PRO A 27 14.34 -1.68 -2.49
N GLU A 28 15.47 -1.94 -1.82
CA GLU A 28 16.73 -2.22 -2.51
C GLU A 28 16.70 -3.67 -3.01
N LYS A 29 16.47 -4.61 -2.10
CA LYS A 29 16.38 -6.04 -2.43
C LYS A 29 14.99 -6.60 -2.14
N SER A 30 14.38 -7.18 -3.17
CA SER A 30 13.05 -7.78 -3.09
C SER A 30 13.07 -9.25 -3.47
N ILE A 31 12.23 -10.05 -2.81
CA ILE A 31 11.89 -11.41 -3.21
C ILE A 31 10.40 -11.50 -3.54
N CYS A 32 10.05 -12.11 -4.67
CA CYS A 32 8.66 -12.37 -5.05
C CYS A 32 8.43 -13.88 -5.18
N PHE A 33 7.57 -14.42 -4.33
CA PHE A 33 7.15 -15.83 -4.35
C PHE A 33 6.05 -16.13 -5.37
N ASN A 34 5.69 -15.13 -6.19
CA ASN A 34 4.74 -15.27 -7.28
C ASN A 34 5.42 -14.97 -8.62
N SER A 35 4.83 -15.43 -9.71
CA SER A 35 5.28 -15.12 -11.07
C SER A 35 4.33 -14.11 -11.76
N GLY A 36 4.61 -13.80 -13.03
CA GLY A 36 3.73 -13.00 -13.87
C GLY A 36 3.73 -11.50 -13.53
N PHE A 37 2.56 -10.86 -13.64
CA PHE A 37 2.46 -9.41 -13.65
C PHE A 37 2.82 -8.75 -12.32
N LEU A 38 2.53 -9.39 -11.18
CA LEU A 38 2.96 -8.90 -9.87
C LEU A 38 4.49 -8.93 -9.73
N ALA A 39 5.14 -10.01 -10.18
CA ALA A 39 6.60 -10.12 -10.14
C ALA A 39 7.28 -9.05 -11.02
N GLN A 40 6.76 -8.81 -12.22
CA GLN A 40 7.23 -7.72 -13.10
C GLN A 40 7.06 -6.35 -12.45
N ALA A 41 5.96 -6.12 -11.73
CA ALA A 41 5.72 -4.88 -11.03
C ALA A 41 6.72 -4.69 -9.86
N VAL A 42 6.99 -5.73 -9.08
CA VAL A 42 8.03 -5.73 -8.02
C VAL A 42 9.40 -5.41 -8.61
N GLN A 43 9.76 -6.06 -9.72
CA GLN A 43 11.02 -5.80 -10.42
C GLN A 43 11.13 -4.35 -10.91
N SER A 44 10.02 -3.73 -11.32
CA SER A 44 10.04 -2.33 -11.78
C SER A 44 10.24 -1.28 -10.68
N VAL A 45 10.13 -1.67 -9.41
CA VAL A 45 10.23 -0.75 -8.25
C VAL A 45 11.34 -1.13 -7.26
N SER A 46 12.05 -2.22 -7.52
CA SER A 46 13.17 -2.69 -6.68
C SER A 46 14.49 -2.49 -7.41
N SER A 47 15.57 -2.18 -6.70
CA SER A 47 16.90 -2.14 -7.30
C SER A 47 17.37 -3.52 -7.75
N GLN A 48 17.06 -4.56 -6.96
CA GLN A 48 17.38 -5.94 -7.25
C GLN A 48 16.21 -6.86 -6.85
N THR A 49 15.91 -7.86 -7.69
CA THR A 49 14.98 -8.94 -7.34
C THR A 49 15.69 -10.28 -7.28
N LEU A 50 15.59 -10.95 -6.14
CA LEU A 50 16.18 -12.27 -5.93
C LEU A 50 15.19 -13.39 -6.32
N PRO A 51 15.66 -14.47 -6.97
CA PRO A 51 14.84 -15.66 -7.18
C PRO A 51 14.37 -16.25 -5.85
N ALA A 52 13.14 -16.78 -5.82
CA ALA A 52 12.55 -17.31 -4.60
C ALA A 52 13.38 -18.43 -3.93
N ASN A 53 14.20 -19.13 -4.71
CA ASN A 53 15.00 -20.28 -4.28
C ASN A 53 16.43 -19.93 -3.87
N GLU A 54 16.86 -18.68 -4.08
CA GLU A 54 18.26 -18.26 -3.94
C GLU A 54 18.45 -17.21 -2.83
N SER A 55 17.38 -16.76 -2.16
CA SER A 55 17.50 -15.75 -1.10
C SER A 55 18.24 -16.29 0.10
N THR A 56 19.26 -15.56 0.56
CA THR A 56 19.84 -15.81 1.87
C THR A 56 18.94 -15.23 2.97
N PRO A 57 18.89 -15.84 4.17
CA PRO A 57 18.10 -15.30 5.27
C PRO A 57 18.54 -13.89 5.65
N GLY A 58 17.58 -12.98 5.83
CA GLY A 58 17.86 -11.61 6.26
C GLY A 58 18.33 -10.65 5.16
N GLU A 59 18.32 -11.06 3.89
CA GLU A 59 18.89 -10.28 2.79
C GLU A 59 17.92 -9.29 2.14
N CYS A 60 16.61 -9.52 2.22
CA CYS A 60 15.61 -8.74 1.49
C CYS A 60 14.95 -7.67 2.37
N ASP A 61 14.69 -6.49 1.81
CA ASP A 61 13.88 -5.45 2.46
C ASP A 61 12.39 -5.64 2.19
N LEU A 62 12.06 -6.38 1.14
CA LEU A 62 10.69 -6.66 0.74
C LEU A 62 10.49 -8.11 0.32
N ALA A 63 9.44 -8.74 0.86
CA ALA A 63 8.95 -10.02 0.39
C ALA A 63 7.49 -9.90 -0.10
N VAL A 64 7.19 -10.52 -1.25
CA VAL A 64 5.88 -10.43 -1.91
C VAL A 64 5.32 -11.81 -2.21
N ALA A 65 4.05 -12.05 -1.94
CA ALA A 65 3.39 -13.33 -2.25
C ALA A 65 1.91 -13.19 -2.63
N THR A 66 1.38 -14.20 -3.34
CA THR A 66 -0.06 -14.33 -3.63
C THR A 66 -0.56 -15.61 -2.98
N ASN A 67 -1.65 -15.53 -2.21
CA ASN A 67 -2.24 -16.63 -1.44
C ASN A 67 -1.18 -17.49 -0.70
N PRO A 68 -0.30 -16.88 0.11
CA PRO A 68 0.80 -17.62 0.72
C PRO A 68 0.27 -18.68 1.70
N ASN A 69 0.85 -19.89 1.63
CA ASN A 69 0.65 -20.92 2.64
C ASN A 69 1.64 -20.73 3.81
N SER A 70 1.56 -21.57 4.85
CA SER A 70 2.45 -21.50 6.01
C SER A 70 3.94 -21.56 5.63
N THR A 71 4.31 -22.45 4.68
CA THR A 71 5.69 -22.57 4.20
C THR A 71 6.17 -21.30 3.49
N THR A 72 5.33 -20.70 2.64
CA THR A 72 5.64 -19.44 1.96
C THR A 72 5.79 -18.29 2.96
N LEU A 73 4.90 -18.21 3.97
CA LEU A 73 5.00 -17.19 5.01
C LEU A 73 6.31 -17.33 5.80
N GLN A 74 6.71 -18.56 6.15
CA GLN A 74 7.95 -18.81 6.88
C GLN A 74 9.17 -18.40 6.03
N ARG A 75 9.24 -18.83 4.77
CA ARG A 75 10.32 -18.44 3.84
C ARG A 75 10.40 -16.93 3.63
N ALA A 76 9.24 -16.27 3.48
CA ALA A 76 9.19 -14.81 3.37
C ALA A 76 9.74 -14.13 4.62
N TRP A 77 9.34 -14.60 5.81
CA TRP A 77 9.85 -14.08 7.06
C TRP A 77 11.36 -14.31 7.23
N GLN A 78 11.88 -15.48 6.84
CA GLN A 78 13.31 -15.76 6.87
C GLN A 78 14.12 -14.87 5.93
N ALA A 79 13.66 -14.68 4.69
CA ALA A 79 14.34 -13.87 3.68
C ALA A 79 14.43 -12.38 4.06
N LEU A 80 13.46 -11.87 4.83
CA LEU A 80 13.42 -10.46 5.22
C LEU A 80 14.51 -10.08 6.23
N CYS A 81 15.14 -8.93 6.06
CA CYS A 81 15.95 -8.25 7.07
C CYS A 81 15.05 -7.75 8.23
N PRO A 82 15.60 -7.49 9.44
CA PRO A 82 14.83 -6.82 10.51
C PRO A 82 14.27 -5.47 10.04
N GLY A 83 12.97 -5.22 10.26
CA GLY A 83 12.27 -4.05 9.73
C GLY A 83 11.80 -4.19 8.27
N GLY A 84 12.19 -5.27 7.59
CA GLY A 84 11.75 -5.58 6.23
C GLY A 84 10.23 -5.72 6.13
N SER A 85 9.69 -5.32 4.99
CA SER A 85 8.26 -5.27 4.71
C SER A 85 7.77 -6.52 3.98
N PHE A 86 6.56 -6.98 4.31
CA PHE A 86 5.88 -8.05 3.61
C PHE A 86 4.61 -7.52 2.96
N TYR A 87 4.40 -7.84 1.69
CA TYR A 87 3.15 -7.58 0.98
C TYR A 87 2.55 -8.89 0.47
N SER A 88 1.24 -9.09 0.67
CA SER A 88 0.55 -10.25 0.12
C SER A 88 -0.85 -9.97 -0.40
N GLU A 89 -1.28 -10.77 -1.38
CA GLU A 89 -2.63 -10.71 -1.96
C GLU A 89 -3.40 -12.01 -1.71
N TRP A 90 -4.57 -11.90 -1.10
CA TRP A 90 -5.41 -13.03 -0.72
C TRP A 90 -6.70 -12.99 -1.53
N TYR A 91 -6.82 -13.89 -2.50
CA TYR A 91 -7.98 -14.02 -3.39
C TYR A 91 -8.99 -15.07 -2.89
N LEU A 92 -8.59 -15.92 -1.96
CA LEU A 92 -9.43 -17.01 -1.45
C LEU A 92 -10.27 -16.56 -0.24
N PRO A 93 -11.61 -16.60 -0.31
CA PRO A 93 -12.48 -16.17 0.80
C PRO A 93 -12.34 -17.06 2.04
N LEU A 94 -11.87 -18.30 1.85
CA LEU A 94 -11.62 -19.28 2.92
C LEU A 94 -10.43 -18.92 3.82
N ALA A 95 -9.73 -17.82 3.56
CA ALA A 95 -8.67 -17.32 4.43
C ALA A 95 -9.19 -16.79 5.79
N GLY A 96 -10.52 -16.70 5.97
CA GLY A 96 -11.15 -16.21 7.20
C GLY A 96 -11.23 -14.68 7.28
N GLY A 97 -11.28 -14.00 6.12
CA GLY A 97 -11.26 -12.55 6.01
C GLY A 97 -9.99 -11.91 6.60
N SER A 98 -10.06 -10.61 6.91
CA SER A 98 -8.92 -9.86 7.47
C SER A 98 -8.43 -10.46 8.80
N ALA A 99 -9.35 -10.90 9.67
CA ALA A 99 -9.00 -11.48 10.97
C ALA A 99 -8.26 -12.82 10.84
N GLY A 100 -8.70 -13.70 9.93
CA GLY A 100 -8.04 -14.98 9.68
C GLY A 100 -6.65 -14.81 9.04
N ILE A 101 -6.53 -13.89 8.09
CA ILE A 101 -5.25 -13.55 7.46
C ILE A 101 -4.28 -12.98 8.50
N ARG A 102 -4.75 -12.05 9.34
CA ARG A 102 -3.97 -11.46 10.44
C ARG A 102 -3.43 -12.52 11.38
N LYS A 103 -4.27 -13.44 11.87
CA LYS A 103 -3.84 -14.54 12.73
C LYS A 103 -2.75 -15.41 12.09
N ARG A 104 -2.85 -15.69 10.79
CA ARG A 104 -1.84 -16.50 10.06
C ARG A 104 -0.50 -15.78 9.95
N LEU A 105 -0.52 -14.47 9.70
CA LEU A 105 0.67 -13.64 9.64
C LEU A 105 1.34 -13.51 11.01
N GLU A 106 0.56 -13.25 12.05
CA GLU A 106 1.04 -13.17 13.44
C GLU A 106 1.64 -14.50 13.89
N ALA A 107 1.01 -15.65 13.55
CA ALA A 107 1.57 -16.97 13.79
C ALA A 107 2.89 -17.25 13.03
N ALA A 108 3.16 -16.51 11.95
CA ALA A 108 4.42 -16.52 11.23
C ALA A 108 5.40 -15.42 11.70
N ASN A 109 5.15 -14.81 12.87
CA ASN A 109 5.95 -13.75 13.49
C ASN A 109 6.01 -12.43 12.71
N PHE A 110 5.05 -12.19 11.82
CA PHE A 110 4.86 -10.86 11.26
C PHE A 110 4.16 -9.95 12.25
N THR A 111 4.62 -8.71 12.34
CA THR A 111 4.01 -7.65 13.13
C THR A 111 3.38 -6.62 12.20
N ASN A 112 2.74 -5.60 12.77
CA ASN A 112 2.24 -4.47 12.01
C ASN A 112 1.31 -4.81 10.84
N VAL A 113 0.57 -5.91 10.95
CA VAL A 113 -0.35 -6.36 9.92
C VAL A 113 -1.45 -5.32 9.70
N VAL A 114 -1.63 -4.87 8.45
CA VAL A 114 -2.73 -3.99 8.02
C VAL A 114 -3.37 -4.57 6.77
N CYS A 115 -4.69 -4.74 6.81
CA CYS A 115 -5.45 -5.25 5.68
C CYS A 115 -6.06 -4.10 4.87
N TYR A 116 -5.94 -4.18 3.56
CA TYR A 116 -6.49 -3.23 2.60
C TYR A 116 -7.40 -3.94 1.61
N TRP A 117 -8.47 -3.25 1.23
CA TRP A 117 -9.26 -3.63 0.07
C TRP A 117 -8.94 -2.69 -1.10
N PRO A 118 -8.32 -3.22 -2.18
CA PRO A 118 -8.07 -2.44 -3.37
C PRO A 118 -9.32 -2.33 -4.25
N TRP A 119 -9.59 -1.14 -4.78
CA TRP A 119 -10.66 -0.93 -5.75
C TRP A 119 -10.21 -0.06 -6.93
N PRO A 120 -10.44 -0.48 -8.18
CA PRO A 120 -10.90 -1.80 -8.60
C PRO A 120 -9.90 -2.92 -8.25
N ILE A 121 -10.33 -4.17 -8.44
CA ILE A 121 -9.52 -5.36 -8.12
C ILE A 121 -8.25 -5.39 -9.01
N PRO A 122 -7.04 -5.50 -8.41
CA PRO A 122 -5.75 -5.44 -9.10
C PRO A 122 -5.56 -6.46 -10.23
N ALA A 123 -6.22 -7.62 -10.14
CA ALA A 123 -6.16 -8.66 -11.17
C ALA A 123 -6.81 -8.23 -12.50
N PHE A 124 -7.79 -7.32 -12.45
CA PHE A 124 -8.55 -6.89 -13.63
C PHE A 124 -8.18 -5.48 -14.10
N SER A 125 -7.80 -4.60 -13.18
CA SER A 125 -7.43 -3.22 -13.49
C SER A 125 -6.49 -2.65 -12.44
N SER A 126 -5.82 -1.53 -12.77
CA SER A 126 -5.02 -0.81 -11.78
C SER A 126 -5.93 -0.27 -10.67
N ALA A 127 -5.66 -0.69 -9.43
CA ALA A 127 -6.34 -0.15 -8.27
C ALA A 127 -6.27 1.38 -8.27
N LEU A 128 -7.40 2.00 -7.96
CA LEU A 128 -7.52 3.44 -7.78
C LEU A 128 -7.52 3.79 -6.30
N PHE A 129 -8.09 2.95 -5.46
CA PHE A 129 -8.22 3.19 -4.03
C PHE A 129 -7.71 1.98 -3.26
N TRP A 130 -7.08 2.23 -2.12
CA TRP A 130 -6.71 1.20 -1.16
C TRP A 130 -7.33 1.59 0.18
N LEU A 131 -8.33 0.82 0.59
CA LEU A 131 -9.17 1.12 1.74
C LEU A 131 -8.72 0.29 2.95
N PRO A 132 -8.30 0.90 4.07
CA PRO A 132 -7.88 0.17 5.26
C PRO A 132 -9.09 -0.51 5.92
N LEU A 133 -9.09 -1.84 5.95
CA LEU A 133 -10.23 -2.65 6.41
C LEU A 133 -10.46 -2.55 7.93
N ASP A 134 -9.40 -2.28 8.68
CA ASP A 134 -9.44 -2.16 10.14
C ASP A 134 -9.80 -0.74 10.61
N ALA A 135 -9.98 0.21 9.67
CA ALA A 135 -10.27 1.61 9.95
C ALA A 135 -11.62 2.05 9.33
N PRO A 136 -12.75 1.67 9.96
CA PRO A 136 -14.08 1.93 9.38
C PRO A 136 -14.40 3.43 9.23
N HIS A 137 -13.80 4.30 10.04
CA HIS A 137 -13.98 5.75 9.95
C HIS A 137 -13.42 6.32 8.63
N VAL A 138 -12.24 5.84 8.19
CA VAL A 138 -11.63 6.19 6.90
C VAL A 138 -12.55 5.81 5.74
N ILE A 139 -13.19 4.66 5.84
CA ILE A 139 -14.09 4.18 4.78
C ILE A 139 -15.39 4.97 4.76
N ARG A 140 -15.93 5.36 5.92
CA ARG A 140 -17.05 6.31 5.97
C ARG A 140 -16.70 7.63 5.30
N TYR A 141 -15.54 8.20 5.63
CA TYR A 141 -15.04 9.42 4.98
C TYR A 141 -14.94 9.23 3.46
N PHE A 142 -14.37 8.12 3.00
CA PHE A 142 -14.25 7.83 1.57
C PHE A 142 -15.61 7.77 0.87
N LEU A 143 -16.59 7.10 1.48
CA LEU A 143 -17.93 6.97 0.92
C LEU A 143 -18.70 8.31 0.92
N SER A 144 -18.45 9.20 1.89
CA SER A 144 -19.10 10.51 2.00
C SER A 144 -18.43 11.60 1.15
N SER A 145 -17.10 11.55 0.98
CA SER A 145 -16.31 12.54 0.24
C SER A 145 -16.39 12.39 -1.28
N ARG A 146 -16.88 11.24 -1.77
CA ARG A 146 -17.11 11.03 -3.20
C ARG A 146 -18.12 12.04 -3.73
N HIS A 147 -17.65 12.89 -4.63
CA HIS A 147 -18.50 13.82 -5.38
C HIS A 147 -19.70 13.08 -5.97
N ARG A 148 -20.91 13.58 -5.71
CA ARG A 148 -22.13 13.06 -6.31
C ARG A 148 -22.09 13.38 -7.80
N PRO A 149 -21.81 12.41 -8.67
CA PRO A 149 -21.69 12.69 -10.09
C PRO A 149 -23.07 13.07 -10.62
N ALA A 150 -23.12 13.99 -11.59
CA ALA A 150 -24.35 14.30 -12.32
C ALA A 150 -24.85 13.08 -13.12
N ASN A 151 -23.94 12.20 -13.55
CA ASN A 151 -24.24 11.03 -14.36
C ASN A 151 -24.84 9.87 -13.52
N PRO A 152 -26.03 9.34 -13.89
CA PRO A 152 -26.69 8.25 -13.17
C PRO A 152 -25.90 6.94 -13.13
N LEU A 153 -25.10 6.62 -14.16
CA LEU A 153 -24.28 5.40 -14.17
C LEU A 153 -23.22 5.43 -13.06
N VAL A 154 -22.58 6.57 -12.88
CA VAL A 154 -21.55 6.74 -11.85
C VAL A 154 -22.19 6.82 -10.45
N ARG A 155 -23.46 7.24 -10.34
CA ARG A 155 -24.22 7.12 -9.08
C ARG A 155 -24.45 5.65 -8.71
N PHE A 156 -24.75 4.80 -9.68
CA PHE A 156 -24.96 3.37 -9.47
C PHE A 156 -23.70 2.67 -8.97
N GLU A 157 -22.52 3.02 -9.49
CA GLU A 157 -21.23 2.51 -8.98
C GLU A 157 -21.03 2.82 -7.49
N ASN A 158 -21.39 4.04 -7.06
CA ASN A 158 -21.31 4.42 -5.64
C ASN A 158 -22.27 3.60 -4.76
N TYR A 159 -23.48 3.31 -5.24
CA TYR A 159 -24.42 2.45 -4.54
C TYR A 159 -23.92 1.00 -4.43
N ILE A 160 -23.39 0.44 -5.52
CA ILE A 160 -22.77 -0.90 -5.51
C ILE A 160 -21.64 -0.93 -4.48
N LEU A 161 -20.76 0.07 -4.47
CA LEU A 161 -19.65 0.13 -3.52
C LEU A 161 -20.13 0.21 -2.06
N GLN A 162 -21.14 1.02 -1.77
CA GLN A 162 -21.72 1.09 -0.42
C GLN A 162 -22.35 -0.24 -0.02
N PHE A 163 -23.05 -0.91 -0.94
CA PHE A 163 -23.68 -2.20 -0.70
C PHE A 163 -22.63 -3.29 -0.51
N LEU A 164 -21.67 -3.41 -1.42
CA LEU A 164 -20.54 -4.34 -1.35
C LEU A 164 -19.81 -4.13 -0.04
N TRP A 165 -19.51 -2.89 0.37
CA TRP A 165 -18.85 -2.61 1.63
C TRP A 165 -19.64 -3.09 2.86
N LYS A 166 -20.94 -2.77 2.93
CA LYS A 166 -21.80 -3.22 4.03
C LYS A 166 -21.88 -4.75 4.09
N PHE A 167 -22.03 -5.40 2.95
CA PHE A 167 -22.12 -6.85 2.83
C PHE A 167 -20.80 -7.54 3.18
N ALA A 168 -19.71 -7.04 2.61
CA ALA A 168 -18.33 -7.44 2.84
C ALA A 168 -17.94 -7.46 4.31
N ARG A 169 -18.22 -6.35 5.01
CA ARG A 169 -17.89 -6.19 6.42
C ARG A 169 -18.53 -7.28 7.28
N ASN A 170 -19.78 -7.63 6.97
CA ASN A 170 -20.55 -8.57 7.78
C ASN A 170 -20.26 -10.03 7.45
N THR A 171 -19.80 -10.32 6.22
CA THR A 171 -19.63 -11.70 5.74
C THR A 171 -18.18 -12.17 5.70
N GLY A 172 -17.21 -11.26 5.77
CA GLY A 172 -15.78 -11.60 5.64
C GLY A 172 -15.40 -12.08 4.23
N LEU A 173 -16.28 -11.92 3.24
CA LEU A 173 -16.13 -12.40 1.87
C LEU A 173 -15.41 -11.42 0.93
N LEU A 174 -14.70 -10.42 1.48
CA LEU A 174 -13.91 -9.52 0.65
C LEU A 174 -12.80 -10.28 -0.06
N SER A 175 -12.73 -10.11 -1.36
CA SER A 175 -11.65 -10.61 -2.18
C SER A 175 -11.35 -9.63 -3.32
N PRO A 176 -10.07 -9.33 -3.61
CA PRO A 176 -8.91 -9.73 -2.81
C PRO A 176 -8.75 -8.88 -1.55
N ILE A 177 -8.11 -9.44 -0.53
CA ILE A 177 -7.56 -8.68 0.59
C ILE A 177 -6.06 -8.54 0.35
N CYS A 178 -5.59 -7.31 0.26
CA CYS A 178 -4.16 -6.99 0.21
C CYS A 178 -3.67 -6.72 1.62
N VAL A 179 -2.48 -7.20 1.96
CA VAL A 179 -1.96 -7.07 3.32
C VAL A 179 -0.54 -6.57 3.29
N THR A 180 -0.25 -5.62 4.17
CA THR A 180 1.11 -5.22 4.52
C THR A 180 1.43 -5.69 5.93
N ALA A 181 2.68 -6.09 6.17
CA ALA A 181 3.19 -6.49 7.48
C ALA A 181 4.71 -6.26 7.56
N CYS A 182 5.32 -6.45 8.72
CA CYS A 182 6.75 -6.24 8.92
C CYS A 182 7.41 -7.41 9.66
N LYS A 183 8.70 -7.63 9.42
CA LYS A 183 9.52 -8.54 10.24
C LYS A 183 10.05 -7.81 11.47
N GLY A 184 9.58 -8.24 12.64
CA GLY A 184 9.95 -7.64 13.92
C GLY A 184 9.23 -6.32 14.17
N GLU A 185 9.41 -5.74 15.36
CA GLU A 185 9.01 -4.35 15.54
C GLU A 185 9.92 -3.47 14.68
N PRO A 186 9.38 -2.45 13.98
CA PRO A 186 10.24 -1.42 13.41
C PRO A 186 11.13 -0.95 14.56
N PRO A 187 12.44 -0.72 14.33
CA PRO A 187 13.31 -0.23 15.39
C PRO A 187 12.58 0.94 16.05
N PHE A 188 12.22 0.76 17.32
CA PHE A 188 11.60 1.81 18.10
C PHE A 188 12.60 2.96 18.03
N ILE A 189 12.30 3.97 17.20
CA ILE A 189 12.95 5.25 17.38
C ILE A 189 12.42 5.70 18.74
N THR A 190 13.24 5.45 19.76
CA THR A 190 13.01 5.82 21.16
C THR A 190 12.33 7.16 21.20
N ALA A 191 11.06 7.15 21.64
CA ALA A 191 10.17 8.30 21.82
C ALA A 191 10.71 9.54 21.10
N ILE A 192 10.54 9.59 19.78
CA ILE A 192 10.78 10.83 19.04
C ILE A 192 9.98 11.89 19.81
N PRO A 193 10.61 12.98 20.32
CA PRO A 193 9.86 14.11 20.89
C PRO A 193 8.80 14.52 19.86
N PRO A 194 7.68 15.20 20.24
CA PRO A 194 6.70 15.65 19.25
C PRO A 194 7.42 16.50 18.20
N VAL A 195 7.78 15.83 17.12
CA VAL A 195 8.51 16.39 16.01
C VAL A 195 7.45 17.19 15.26
N PRO A 196 7.69 18.48 14.97
CA PRO A 196 6.78 19.28 14.18
C PRO A 196 6.35 18.48 12.94
N GLU A 197 5.07 18.51 12.58
CA GLU A 197 4.51 17.70 11.47
C GLU A 197 5.34 17.81 10.18
N GLU A 198 6.04 18.93 9.99
CA GLU A 198 6.95 19.22 8.89
C GLU A 198 8.20 18.32 8.84
N GLU A 199 8.79 17.95 9.98
CA GLU A 199 9.96 17.06 10.06
C GLU A 199 9.57 15.59 9.87
N LEU A 200 8.36 15.21 10.29
CA LEU A 200 7.78 13.88 10.09
C LEU A 200 7.57 13.56 8.59
N ILE A 201 7.33 14.59 7.78
CA ILE A 201 7.26 14.52 6.31
C ILE A 201 8.66 14.32 5.69
N VAL A 202 9.70 14.96 6.23
CA VAL A 202 11.08 14.84 5.75
C VAL A 202 11.63 13.44 6.01
N GLU A 203 11.37 12.88 7.19
CA GLU A 203 11.84 11.55 7.58
C GLU A 203 11.22 10.42 6.73
N TRP A 204 9.97 10.60 6.28
CA TRP A 204 9.31 9.69 5.34
C TRP A 204 9.88 9.80 3.92
N MET A 205 10.32 11.01 3.51
CA MET A 205 10.88 11.25 2.17
C MET A 205 12.30 10.72 2.00
N ASP A 206 13.11 10.66 3.07
CA ASP A 206 14.48 10.16 2.98
C ASP A 206 14.57 8.63 2.82
N GLY A 207 13.45 7.91 2.92
CA GLY A 207 13.31 6.50 2.55
C GLY A 207 14.14 5.51 3.38
N LYS A 208 14.95 6.00 4.32
CA LYS A 208 15.93 5.22 5.10
C LYS A 208 15.46 4.90 6.52
N THR A 209 14.53 5.66 7.08
CA THR A 209 14.13 5.54 8.50
C THR A 209 12.64 5.67 8.74
N GLY A 210 11.80 5.62 7.69
CA GLY A 210 10.34 5.73 7.77
C GLY A 210 9.68 4.58 8.53
N GLY A 211 9.87 4.54 9.85
CA GLY A 211 9.05 3.75 10.76
C GLY A 211 7.62 4.26 10.60
N ASN A 212 6.78 3.51 9.91
CA ASN A 212 5.37 3.81 9.79
C ASN A 212 4.75 3.57 11.18
N SER A 213 4.89 4.54 12.08
CA SER A 213 4.22 4.53 13.37
C SER A 213 2.74 4.38 13.08
N ARG A 214 2.13 3.33 13.62
CA ARG A 214 0.69 3.01 13.50
C ARG A 214 -0.25 4.10 14.05
N SER A 215 0.23 5.32 14.28
CA SER A 215 -0.57 6.46 14.70
C SER A 215 -1.59 6.89 13.63
N PHE A 216 -1.38 6.49 12.37
CA PHE A 216 -2.24 6.91 11.27
C PHE A 216 -2.85 5.74 10.48
N ASP A 217 -4.16 5.82 10.27
CA ASP A 217 -4.85 5.02 9.27
C ASP A 217 -4.74 5.73 7.92
N SER A 218 -4.38 4.99 6.86
CA SER A 218 -4.09 5.57 5.54
C SER A 218 -5.07 5.11 4.47
N LEU A 219 -5.73 6.07 3.81
CA LEU A 219 -6.44 5.89 2.55
C LEU A 219 -5.54 6.30 1.41
N MET A 220 -5.28 5.40 0.46
CA MET A 220 -4.45 5.70 -0.70
C MET A 220 -5.27 5.84 -1.98
N TRP A 221 -4.96 6.87 -2.76
CA TRP A 221 -5.50 7.13 -4.09
C TRP A 221 -4.40 7.13 -5.17
N THR A 222 -4.56 6.25 -6.15
CA THR A 222 -3.58 5.91 -7.18
C THR A 222 -4.11 6.13 -8.59
N GLY A 223 -4.85 7.22 -8.79
CA GLY A 223 -5.35 7.63 -10.11
C GLY A 223 -4.26 8.09 -11.08
N GLY A 224 -4.68 8.41 -12.31
CA GLY A 224 -3.81 9.02 -13.33
C GLY A 224 -3.63 8.18 -14.60
N ARG A 225 -3.33 8.89 -15.72
CA ARG A 225 -3.10 8.28 -17.04
C ARG A 225 -1.63 8.08 -17.39
N HIS A 226 -0.73 8.78 -16.70
CA HIS A 226 0.70 8.77 -16.96
C HIS A 226 1.51 8.39 -15.72
N SER A 227 2.73 7.89 -15.92
CA SER A 227 3.65 7.52 -14.86
C SER A 227 4.08 8.71 -13.99
N ILE A 228 4.06 9.93 -14.55
CA ILE A 228 4.33 11.19 -13.83
C ILE A 228 3.22 11.57 -12.83
N ASN A 229 2.04 10.94 -12.91
CA ASN A 229 0.95 11.22 -11.99
C ASN A 229 1.33 10.78 -10.56
N LYS A 230 0.84 11.53 -9.58
CA LYS A 230 1.16 11.35 -8.16
C LYS A 230 0.28 10.28 -7.52
N VAL A 231 0.80 9.67 -6.45
CA VAL A 231 -0.01 8.93 -5.48
C VAL A 231 -0.40 9.90 -4.37
N ILE A 232 -1.62 9.77 -3.86
CA ILE A 232 -2.14 10.63 -2.79
C ILE A 232 -2.45 9.74 -1.59
N LEU A 233 -1.91 10.07 -0.43
CA LEU A 233 -2.27 9.45 0.85
C LEU A 233 -3.07 10.44 1.68
N TYR A 234 -4.21 9.99 2.19
CA TYR A 234 -4.97 10.67 3.23
C TYR A 234 -4.68 9.96 4.55
N GLN A 235 -4.10 10.68 5.50
CA GLN A 235 -3.74 10.16 6.81
C GLN A 235 -4.73 10.64 7.86
N PHE A 236 -5.25 9.70 8.63
CA PHE A 236 -6.24 9.93 9.68
C PHE A 236 -5.60 9.58 11.01
N ALA A 237 -5.66 10.48 11.99
CA ALA A 237 -5.31 10.09 13.35
C ALA A 237 -6.34 9.07 13.87
N HIS A 238 -5.93 8.27 14.84
CA HIS A 238 -6.77 7.20 15.37
C HIS A 238 -8.17 7.71 15.76
N ARG A 239 -9.21 7.15 15.10
CA ARG A 239 -10.65 7.44 15.30
C ARG A 239 -11.13 8.79 14.78
N GLU A 240 -10.30 9.57 14.11
CA GLU A 240 -10.76 10.82 13.50
C GLU A 240 -11.49 10.58 12.18
N GLU A 241 -12.60 11.26 11.95
CA GLU A 241 -13.40 11.06 10.74
C GLU A 241 -12.87 11.85 9.54
N ASN A 242 -12.00 12.84 9.76
CA ASN A 242 -11.41 13.66 8.71
C ASN A 242 -9.90 13.42 8.63
N PRO A 243 -9.30 13.51 7.42
CA PRO A 243 -7.87 13.39 7.29
C PRO A 243 -7.18 14.59 7.93
N ARG A 244 -6.13 14.34 8.71
CA ARG A 244 -5.26 15.39 9.24
C ARG A 244 -4.27 15.87 8.19
N LEU A 245 -3.78 14.95 7.38
CA LEU A 245 -2.75 15.21 6.38
C LEU A 245 -3.11 14.58 5.04
N VAL A 246 -2.78 15.30 3.97
CA VAL A 246 -2.80 14.79 2.60
C VAL A 246 -1.40 14.86 2.02
N VAL A 247 -0.80 13.70 1.75
CA VAL A 247 0.56 13.58 1.23
C VAL A 247 0.51 13.28 -0.27
N LYS A 248 1.24 14.06 -1.08
CA LYS A 248 1.43 13.79 -2.52
C LYS A 248 2.79 13.19 -2.76
N LEU A 249 2.81 12.01 -3.38
CA LEU A 249 4.01 11.20 -3.56
C LEU A 249 4.35 10.99 -5.03
N PRO A 250 5.64 11.11 -5.42
CA PRO A 250 6.08 10.87 -6.78
C PRO A 250 6.07 9.39 -7.08
N ARG A 251 5.45 8.98 -8.19
CA ARG A 251 5.57 7.59 -8.67
C ARG A 251 6.95 7.23 -9.17
N ILE A 252 7.62 8.22 -9.75
CA ILE A 252 8.91 8.09 -10.40
C ILE A 252 9.78 9.30 -10.01
N PRO A 253 11.11 9.16 -9.96
CA PRO A 253 12.00 10.26 -9.59
C PRO A 253 11.81 11.52 -10.45
N GLU A 254 11.47 11.36 -11.72
CA GLU A 254 11.24 12.45 -12.67
C GLU A 254 10.05 13.37 -12.26
N ALA A 255 9.14 12.89 -11.41
CA ALA A 255 8.03 13.69 -10.89
C ALA A 255 8.39 14.54 -9.66
N ILE A 256 9.58 14.35 -9.07
CA ILE A 256 10.02 15.06 -7.86
C ILE A 256 10.11 16.57 -8.10
N PRO A 257 10.78 17.10 -9.16
CA PRO A 257 10.93 18.55 -9.32
C PRO A 257 9.59 19.28 -9.41
N ALA A 258 8.61 18.68 -10.11
CA ALA A 258 7.26 19.23 -10.23
C ALA A 258 6.50 19.24 -8.88
N LEU A 259 6.71 18.22 -8.04
CA LEU A 259 6.16 18.19 -6.68
C LEU A 259 6.83 19.23 -5.78
N THR A 260 8.15 19.36 -5.83
CA THR A 260 8.90 20.35 -5.06
C THR A 260 8.46 21.77 -5.41
N HIS A 261 8.25 22.04 -6.69
CA HIS A 261 7.74 23.34 -7.15
C HIS A 261 6.32 23.61 -6.65
N GLU A 262 5.41 22.62 -6.74
CA GLU A 262 4.06 22.74 -6.19
C GLU A 262 4.06 23.01 -4.68
N ALA A 263 4.89 22.26 -3.93
CA ALA A 263 5.04 22.46 -2.49
C ALA A 263 5.59 23.85 -2.15
N HIS A 264 6.53 24.38 -2.94
CA HIS A 264 7.04 25.73 -2.78
C HIS A 264 5.93 26.78 -2.96
N ILE A 265 5.14 26.69 -4.03
CA ILE A 265 4.02 27.62 -4.27
C ILE A 265 3.01 27.60 -3.11
N LEU A 266 2.64 26.41 -2.63
CA LEU A 266 1.67 26.27 -1.54
C LEU A 266 2.15 26.88 -0.21
N ARG A 267 3.47 26.94 0.03
CA ARG A 267 4.05 27.56 1.23
C ARG A 267 4.09 29.08 1.17
N THR A 268 3.96 29.64 -0.04
CA THR A 268 3.99 31.10 -0.26
C THR A 268 2.61 31.76 -0.27
N LEU A 269 1.55 30.95 -0.21
CA LEU A 269 0.15 31.41 -0.11
C LEU A 269 -0.26 31.59 1.36
#